data_AF-A0A2E4P3I9-F1
#
_entry.id   AF-A0A2E4P3I9-F1
#
_cell.length_a   1.000
_cell.length_b   1.000
_cell.length_c   1.000
_cell.angle_alpha   90.00
_cell.angle_beta   90.00
_cell.angle_gamma   90.00
#
_symmetry.space_group_name_H-M   'P 1'
#
loop_
_entity.id
_entity.type
_entity.pdbx_description
1 polymer ?
#
loop_
_entity_poly.entity_id
_entity_poly.type
_entity_poly.pdbx_seq_one_letter_code
_entity_poly.pdbx_strand_id
1 'polypeptide(L)'
;MKKLIYTMLGLFLIISCASPTCECENSGNGFVLPGQSVNMGSEGVVDVFKKIDAAWMVRDYETMKAHIADDGNYRFEDGTVVTNGEDFVAKVEEQYQKDLADGVAWQWNTDYAFSVYPSKTDDDNW
;
A
#
# COMPACT_ATOMS: atom_id res chain seq x y z
N MET A 1 -41.36 38.78 -11.00
CA MET A 1 -41.54 37.31 -11.05
C MET A 1 -40.35 36.57 -11.66
N LYS A 2 -39.82 36.96 -12.84
CA LYS A 2 -38.64 36.30 -13.44
C LYS A 2 -37.39 36.32 -12.55
N LYS A 3 -37.07 37.44 -11.89
CA LYS A 3 -35.92 37.54 -10.96
C LYS A 3 -36.04 36.59 -9.75
N LEU A 4 -37.24 36.44 -9.17
CA LEU A 4 -37.53 35.49 -8.10
C LEU A 4 -37.37 34.03 -8.54
N ILE A 5 -37.76 33.71 -9.78
CA ILE A 5 -37.58 32.36 -10.36
C ILE A 5 -36.09 32.04 -10.54
N TYR A 6 -35.28 32.99 -11.01
CA TYR A 6 -33.83 32.79 -11.13
C TYR A 6 -33.12 32.68 -9.77
N THR A 7 -33.58 33.42 -8.76
CA THR A 7 -33.05 33.29 -7.38
C THR A 7 -33.40 31.93 -6.75
N MET A 8 -34.62 31.42 -6.96
CA MET A 8 -34.99 30.06 -6.51
C MET A 8 -34.22 28.96 -7.24
N LEU A 9 -34.01 29.12 -8.56
CA LEU A 9 -33.26 28.14 -9.35
C LEU A 9 -31.78 28.10 -8.97
N GLY A 10 -31.20 29.25 -8.62
CA GLY A 10 -29.83 29.35 -8.08
C GLY A 10 -29.68 28.68 -6.70
N LEU A 11 -30.70 28.79 -5.83
CA LEU A 11 -30.68 28.16 -4.50
C LEU A 11 -30.76 26.62 -4.55
N PHE A 12 -31.40 26.05 -5.57
CA PHE A 12 -31.49 24.60 -5.74
C PHE A 12 -30.16 23.96 -6.17
N LEU A 13 -29.31 24.69 -6.90
CA LEU A 13 -28.02 24.18 -7.38
C LEU A 13 -26.95 24.07 -6.28
N ILE A 14 -27.07 24.84 -5.20
CA ILE A 14 -26.12 24.80 -4.07
C ILE A 14 -26.41 23.67 -3.07
N ILE A 15 -27.62 23.10 -3.07
CA ILE A 15 -28.03 22.04 -2.14
C ILE A 15 -27.69 20.64 -2.72
N SER A 16 -27.62 20.49 -4.05
CA SER A 16 -27.30 19.18 -4.66
C SER A 16 -25.84 18.75 -4.49
N CYS A 17 -24.95 19.65 -4.05
CA CYS A 17 -23.55 19.32 -3.71
C CYS A 17 -23.35 18.88 -2.26
N ALA A 18 -24.40 18.92 -1.42
CA ALA A 18 -24.37 18.41 -0.05
C ALA A 18 -24.95 16.99 0.00
N SER A 19 -24.38 16.05 -0.75
CA SER A 19 -24.58 14.64 -0.42
C SER A 19 -24.01 14.42 0.98
N PRO A 20 -24.75 13.80 1.93
CA PRO A 20 -24.14 13.33 3.17
C PRO A 20 -22.92 12.51 2.77
N THR A 21 -21.81 12.67 3.49
CA THR A 21 -20.64 11.81 3.33
C THR A 21 -21.16 10.38 3.35
N CYS A 22 -21.09 9.70 2.21
CA CYS A 22 -21.36 8.29 2.13
C CYS A 22 -20.32 7.65 3.04
N GLU A 23 -20.69 7.33 4.27
CA GLU A 23 -19.96 6.35 5.06
C GLU A 23 -20.12 5.06 4.28
N CYS A 24 -19.22 4.84 3.32
CA CYS A 24 -19.07 3.54 2.70
C CYS A 24 -18.80 2.59 3.86
N GLU A 25 -19.79 1.78 4.21
CA GLU A 25 -19.61 0.70 5.16
C GLU A 25 -18.36 -0.06 4.72
N ASN A 26 -17.37 -0.20 5.59
CA ASN A 26 -16.16 -0.98 5.32
C ASN A 26 -16.61 -2.44 5.15
N SER A 27 -16.99 -2.80 3.93
CA SER A 27 -17.40 -4.15 3.58
C SER A 27 -16.13 -4.98 3.48
N GLY A 28 -15.63 -5.44 4.61
CA GLY A 28 -14.51 -6.36 4.66
C GLY A 28 -14.82 -7.62 3.84
N ASN A 29 -13.83 -8.13 3.11
CA ASN A 29 -13.95 -9.33 2.28
C ASN A 29 -12.74 -10.24 2.52
N GLY A 30 -12.99 -11.41 3.08
CA GLY A 30 -11.95 -12.36 3.51
C GLY A 30 -11.64 -12.26 5.00
N PHE A 31 -10.71 -13.09 5.45
CA PHE A 31 -10.30 -13.21 6.84
C PHE A 31 -8.80 -13.55 6.92
N VAL A 32 -8.16 -13.13 8.01
CA VAL A 32 -6.78 -13.54 8.35
C VAL A 32 -6.80 -14.51 9.52
N LEU A 33 -7.49 -14.13 10.60
CA LEU A 33 -7.73 -14.96 11.79
C LEU A 33 -9.24 -15.06 12.08
N PRO A 34 -9.67 -16.02 12.93
CA PRO A 34 -11.04 -16.07 13.41
C PRO A 34 -11.49 -14.71 13.96
N GLY A 35 -12.60 -14.19 13.44
CA GLY A 35 -13.15 -12.90 13.87
C GLY A 35 -12.57 -11.66 13.16
N GLN A 36 -11.54 -11.79 12.33
CA GLN A 36 -11.04 -10.68 11.51
C GLN A 36 -11.66 -10.67 10.12
N SER A 37 -11.94 -9.46 9.62
CA SER A 37 -12.26 -9.19 8.21
C SER A 37 -11.08 -8.49 7.54
N VAL A 38 -10.90 -8.67 6.23
CA VAL A 38 -9.88 -7.93 5.45
C VAL A 38 -10.52 -6.72 4.77
N ASN A 39 -9.96 -5.53 4.97
CA ASN A 39 -10.47 -4.25 4.49
C ASN A 39 -9.51 -3.61 3.48
N MET A 40 -10.00 -2.68 2.66
CA MET A 40 -9.16 -1.93 1.72
C MET A 40 -8.35 -0.87 2.46
N GLY A 41 -7.04 -0.87 2.21
CA GLY A 41 -6.12 0.13 2.70
C GLY A 41 -6.22 1.44 1.90
N SER A 42 -5.22 2.30 2.08
CA SER A 42 -5.19 3.62 1.46
C SER A 42 -4.18 3.71 0.33
N GLU A 43 -4.42 4.65 -0.59
CA GLU A 43 -3.46 4.98 -1.65
C GLU A 43 -2.12 5.44 -1.06
N GLY A 44 -2.10 6.06 0.12
CA GLY A 44 -0.87 6.47 0.79
C GLY A 44 0.08 5.32 1.09
N VAL A 45 -0.45 4.12 1.38
CA VAL A 45 0.39 2.91 1.57
C VAL A 45 0.92 2.41 0.22
N VAL A 46 0.09 2.46 -0.83
CA VAL A 46 0.50 2.13 -2.20
C VAL A 46 1.60 3.08 -2.67
N ASP A 47 1.53 4.36 -2.32
CA ASP A 47 2.56 5.35 -2.64
C ASP A 47 3.90 5.08 -1.94
N VAL A 48 3.88 4.55 -0.71
CA VAL A 48 5.10 4.06 -0.05
C VAL A 48 5.68 2.87 -0.80
N PHE A 49 4.85 1.91 -1.19
CA PHE A 49 5.30 0.78 -2.02
C PHE A 49 5.94 1.27 -3.33
N LYS A 50 5.31 2.21 -4.07
CA LYS A 50 5.87 2.76 -5.31
C LYS A 50 7.25 3.40 -5.13
N LYS A 51 7.52 4.02 -3.98
CA LYS A 51 8.84 4.58 -3.66
C LYS A 51 9.88 3.49 -3.46
N ILE A 52 9.54 2.44 -2.71
CA ILE A 52 10.41 1.28 -2.53
C ILE A 52 10.67 0.60 -3.87
N ASP A 53 9.63 0.40 -4.69
CA ASP A 53 9.69 -0.24 -6.01
C ASP A 53 10.61 0.52 -6.98
N ALA A 54 10.44 1.84 -7.06
CA ALA A 54 11.31 2.70 -7.87
C ALA A 54 12.77 2.64 -7.41
N ALA A 55 13.00 2.65 -6.09
CA ALA A 55 14.34 2.52 -5.52
C ALA A 55 14.96 1.15 -5.80
N TRP A 56 14.18 0.07 -5.71
CA TRP A 56 14.61 -1.30 -6.03
C TRP A 56 15.11 -1.42 -7.47
N MET A 57 14.35 -0.88 -8.43
CA MET A 57 14.70 -0.93 -9.85
C MET A 57 16.09 -0.32 -10.14
N VAL A 58 16.44 0.77 -9.46
CA VAL A 58 17.73 1.47 -9.65
C VAL A 58 18.77 1.15 -8.57
N ARG A 59 18.46 0.21 -7.66
CA ARG A 59 19.31 -0.19 -6.52
C ARG A 59 19.68 0.99 -5.60
N ASP A 60 18.74 1.89 -5.36
CA ASP A 60 18.87 2.94 -4.35
C ASP A 60 18.62 2.36 -2.95
N TYR A 61 19.68 1.75 -2.39
CA TYR A 61 19.63 1.09 -1.09
C TYR A 61 19.30 2.02 0.07
N GLU A 62 19.71 3.29 0.02
CA GLU A 62 19.42 4.23 1.09
C GLU A 62 17.93 4.59 1.13
N THR A 63 17.31 4.81 -0.03
CA THR A 63 15.85 5.03 -0.11
C THR A 63 15.06 3.79 0.30
N MET A 64 15.51 2.59 -0.10
CA MET A 64 14.87 1.35 0.35
C MET A 64 14.91 1.23 1.88
N LYS A 65 16.10 1.35 2.49
CA LYS A 65 16.26 1.27 3.94
C LYS A 65 15.40 2.26 4.71
N ALA A 66 15.30 3.50 4.23
CA ALA A 66 14.52 4.56 4.87
C ALA A 66 13.01 4.25 4.94
N HIS A 67 12.52 3.28 4.17
CA HIS A 67 11.12 2.86 4.14
C HIS A 67 10.88 1.46 4.75
N ILE A 68 11.92 0.81 5.27
CA ILE A 68 11.85 -0.48 5.96
C ILE A 68 11.98 -0.22 7.47
N ALA A 69 11.04 -0.74 8.24
CA ALA A 69 11.03 -0.60 9.69
C ALA A 69 11.91 -1.68 10.34
N ASP A 70 12.42 -1.37 11.53
CA ASP A 70 13.03 -2.38 12.40
C ASP A 70 11.95 -3.30 12.98
N ASP A 71 12.36 -4.53 13.32
CA ASP A 71 11.52 -5.62 13.83
C ASP A 71 10.36 -6.02 12.90
N GLY A 72 10.48 -5.70 11.60
CA GLY A 72 9.55 -6.17 10.57
C GLY A 72 9.76 -7.65 10.23
N ASN A 73 8.90 -8.18 9.34
CA ASN A 73 9.06 -9.52 8.77
C ASN A 73 9.08 -9.42 7.24
N TYR A 74 10.28 -9.31 6.67
CA TYR A 74 10.48 -9.16 5.23
C TYR A 74 10.96 -10.48 4.63
N ARG A 75 10.03 -11.17 3.94
CA ARG A 75 10.26 -12.51 3.39
C ARG A 75 10.63 -12.43 1.91
N PHE A 76 11.75 -13.04 1.55
CA PHE A 76 12.21 -13.22 0.18
C PHE A 76 11.69 -14.53 -0.42
N GLU A 77 11.77 -14.65 -1.74
CA GLU A 77 11.24 -15.81 -2.48
C GLU A 77 11.90 -17.15 -2.09
N ASP A 78 13.17 -17.11 -1.67
CA ASP A 78 13.93 -18.27 -1.22
C ASP A 78 13.57 -18.73 0.21
N GLY A 79 12.62 -18.04 0.84
CA GLY A 79 12.17 -18.31 2.21
C GLY A 79 12.97 -17.59 3.29
N THR A 80 14.05 -16.88 2.94
CA THR A 80 14.81 -16.02 3.87
C THR A 80 13.89 -14.97 4.45
N VAL A 81 14.01 -14.73 5.75
CA VAL A 81 13.31 -13.65 6.47
C VAL A 81 14.35 -12.77 7.12
N VAL A 82 14.24 -11.47 6.87
CA VAL A 82 15.04 -10.43 7.52
C VAL A 82 14.12 -9.48 8.27
N THR A 83 14.67 -8.75 9.24
CA THR A 83 13.86 -7.96 10.19
C THR A 83 14.14 -6.46 10.18
N ASN A 84 15.10 -5.99 9.40
CA ASN A 84 15.49 -4.59 9.33
C ASN A 84 15.92 -4.18 7.91
N GLY A 85 16.09 -2.87 7.71
CA GLY A 85 16.46 -2.30 6.41
C GLY A 85 17.84 -2.72 5.91
N GLU A 86 18.85 -2.79 6.78
CA GLU A 86 20.22 -3.15 6.39
C GLU A 86 20.29 -4.57 5.84
N ASP A 87 19.70 -5.54 6.55
CA ASP A 87 19.65 -6.93 6.11
C ASP A 87 18.80 -7.10 4.85
N PHE A 88 17.74 -6.30 4.70
CA PHE A 88 16.91 -6.27 3.50
C PHE A 88 17.71 -5.88 2.27
N VAL A 89 18.41 -4.74 2.29
CA VAL A 89 19.19 -4.31 1.11
C VAL A 89 20.41 -5.17 0.86
N ALA A 90 21.02 -5.74 1.90
CA ALA A 90 22.09 -6.73 1.75
C ALA A 90 21.60 -7.96 0.96
N LYS A 91 20.38 -8.44 1.26
CA LYS A 91 19.76 -9.55 0.52
C LYS A 91 19.42 -9.19 -0.93
N VAL A 92 18.96 -7.96 -1.19
CA VAL A 92 18.73 -7.46 -2.56
C VAL A 92 20.03 -7.41 -3.35
N GLU A 93 21.11 -6.89 -2.76
CA GLU A 93 22.44 -6.86 -3.40
C GLU A 93 22.98 -8.27 -3.66
N GLU A 94 22.82 -9.20 -2.71
CA GLU A 94 23.19 -10.62 -2.90
C GLU A 94 22.51 -11.20 -4.15
N GLN A 95 21.20 -10.98 -4.30
CA GLN A 95 20.43 -11.46 -5.45
C GLN A 95 20.91 -10.80 -6.75
N TYR A 96 21.15 -9.49 -6.74
CA TYR A 96 21.67 -8.79 -7.91
C TYR A 96 23.04 -9.33 -8.37
N GLN A 97 23.96 -9.59 -7.43
CA GLN A 97 25.27 -10.16 -7.76
C GLN A 97 25.16 -11.58 -8.32
N LYS A 98 24.21 -12.37 -7.81
CA LYS A 98 23.91 -13.69 -8.35
C LYS A 98 23.38 -13.62 -9.78
N ASP A 99 22.39 -12.77 -10.03
CA ASP A 99 21.84 -12.54 -11.37
C ASP A 99 22.94 -12.12 -12.35
N LEU A 100 23.81 -11.19 -11.92
CA LEU A 100 24.95 -10.74 -12.72
C LEU A 100 25.91 -11.89 -13.07
N ALA A 101 26.22 -12.77 -12.10
CA ALA A 101 27.08 -13.93 -12.31
C ALA A 101 26.45 -14.96 -13.27
N ASP A 102 25.13 -15.10 -13.22
CA ASP A 102 24.35 -16.01 -14.06
C ASP A 102 24.01 -15.39 -15.45
N GLY A 103 24.44 -14.15 -15.70
CA GLY A 103 24.16 -13.43 -16.95
C GLY A 103 22.70 -13.01 -17.11
N VAL A 104 21.95 -12.96 -16.01
CA VAL A 104 20.56 -12.53 -15.95
C VAL A 104 20.52 -11.01 -15.80
N ALA A 105 19.72 -10.35 -16.63
CA ALA A 105 19.55 -8.91 -16.54
C ALA A 105 18.68 -8.56 -15.32
N TRP A 106 19.13 -7.59 -14.52
CA TRP A 106 18.31 -7.00 -13.45
C TRP A 106 17.12 -6.26 -14.06
N GLN A 107 15.96 -6.88 -14.02
CA GLN A 107 14.72 -6.35 -14.57
C GLN A 107 13.58 -6.64 -13.61
N TRP A 108 12.74 -5.63 -13.40
CA TRP A 108 11.57 -5.71 -12.55
C TRP A 108 10.44 -4.94 -13.21
N ASN A 109 9.21 -5.48 -13.15
CA ASN A 109 8.01 -4.80 -13.62
C ASN A 109 6.89 -5.04 -12.62
N THR A 110 6.32 -3.97 -12.09
CA THR A 110 5.15 -4.03 -11.22
C THR A 110 3.88 -4.00 -12.07
N ASP A 111 3.13 -5.10 -12.05
CA ASP A 111 1.86 -5.20 -12.79
C ASP A 111 0.69 -4.54 -12.06
N TYR A 112 0.62 -4.72 -10.74
CA TYR A 112 -0.42 -4.17 -9.88
C TYR A 112 0.07 -3.99 -8.45
N ALA A 113 -0.52 -3.01 -7.75
CA ALA A 113 -0.31 -2.79 -6.31
C ALA A 113 -1.64 -2.43 -5.67
N PHE A 114 -1.92 -3.01 -4.51
CA PHE A 114 -3.09 -2.70 -3.70
C PHE A 114 -2.73 -2.84 -2.22
N SER A 115 -3.44 -2.12 -1.36
CA SER A 115 -3.25 -2.19 0.08
C SER A 115 -4.49 -2.80 0.74
N VAL A 116 -4.27 -3.71 1.67
CA VAL A 116 -5.32 -4.28 2.52
C VAL A 116 -4.84 -4.33 3.97
N TYR A 117 -5.78 -4.32 4.91
CA TYR A 117 -5.47 -4.52 6.32
C TYR A 117 -6.56 -5.35 7.02
N PRO A 118 -6.20 -6.23 7.97
CA PRO A 118 -7.19 -6.92 8.78
C PRO A 118 -7.83 -5.97 9.79
N SER A 119 -9.11 -6.17 10.10
CA SER A 119 -9.75 -5.52 11.24
C SER A 119 -9.05 -5.94 12.54
N LYS A 120 -9.12 -5.10 13.57
CA LYS A 120 -8.62 -5.46 14.90
C LYS A 120 -9.29 -6.75 15.39
N THR A 121 -8.53 -7.62 16.05
CA THR A 121 -9.06 -8.76 16.82
C THR A 121 -8.87 -8.51 18.31
N ASP A 122 -9.71 -9.13 19.12
CA ASP A 122 -9.61 -9.13 20.59
C ASP A 122 -8.76 -10.30 21.11
N ASP A 123 -8.25 -11.16 20.22
CA ASP A 123 -7.28 -12.20 20.56
C ASP A 123 -5.87 -11.58 20.58
N ASP A 124 -5.28 -11.42 21.75
CA ASP A 124 -3.95 -10.80 21.95
C ASP A 124 -2.79 -11.83 21.83
N ASN A 125 -3.05 -13.08 21.42
CA ASN A 125 -2.01 -14.13 21.35
C ASN A 125 -1.12 -14.11 20.08
N TRP A 126 -1.02 -12.98 19.38
CA TRP A 126 -0.21 -12.84 18.17
C TRP A 126 0.52 -11.50 18.12
#